data_AF-A0A6V7TEQ1-F1
#
_entry.id   AF-A0A6V7TEQ1-F1
#
_cell.length_a   1.000
_cell.length_b   1.000
_cell.length_c   1.000
_cell.angle_alpha   90.00
_cell.angle_beta   90.00
_cell.angle_gamma   90.00
#
_symmetry.space_group_name_H-M   'P 1'
#
loop_
_entity.id
_entity.type
_entity.pdbx_description
1 polymer ?
#
loop_
_entity_poly.entity_id
_entity_poly.type
_entity_poly.pdbx_seq_one_letter_code
_entity_poly.pdbx_strand_id
1 'polypeptide(L)'
;MNKGYIKIALALLSVASYMQNIVFAHNTITNNKPSNEDDKYKAYFNPAGAKKLIEAKLAKQAKQAAGISTDALALVQKYAKHTKDYQPYSKEGEEPILYFKRVNNTDIGKLEFTLPNPDNYADVVSMIWDPNGAKHFDDTFIEGYFPEVYNENLAIVQHRYTSPIKSWPLFYHALASKVELSEKKTVIFLVSSNITDCYYHFNKKYINPIVKSANSFQPYVDSEDDIRNGKLIKIYANLVGFIIEKEADCVKITYISSFNLDFSPGYPEHLARKVLADRILKVIKLKDVFKGNKPISIWNLKKN
;
A
#
# COMPACT_ATOMS: atom_id res chain seq x y z
N MET A 1 -3.67 32.54 5.71
CA MET A 1 -3.12 31.25 6.20
C MET A 1 -3.37 30.16 5.16
N ASN A 2 -2.38 29.32 4.86
CA ASN A 2 -2.50 28.29 3.82
C ASN A 2 -3.29 27.07 4.35
N LYS A 3 -4.46 26.80 3.77
CA LYS A 3 -5.39 25.74 4.23
C LYS A 3 -4.75 24.33 4.28
N GLY A 4 -3.75 24.05 3.45
CA GLY A 4 -3.05 22.76 3.44
C GLY A 4 -2.23 22.47 4.71
N TYR A 5 -1.61 23.49 5.31
CA TYR A 5 -0.79 23.30 6.52
C TYR A 5 -1.64 22.92 7.75
N ILE A 6 -2.89 23.40 7.82
CA ILE A 6 -3.82 23.09 8.91
C ILE A 6 -4.22 21.61 8.89
N LYS A 7 -4.47 21.03 7.70
CA LYS A 7 -4.75 19.58 7.57
C LYS A 7 -3.55 18.71 8.01
N ILE A 8 -2.33 19.09 7.65
CA ILE A 8 -1.11 18.35 8.07
C ILE A 8 -0.91 18.45 9.59
N ALA A 9 -1.16 19.62 10.19
CA ALA A 9 -1.09 19.78 11.65
C ALA A 9 -2.17 18.96 12.38
N LEU A 10 -3.41 18.89 11.85
CA LEU A 10 -4.45 18.01 12.40
C LEU A 10 -4.09 16.53 12.29
N ALA A 11 -3.45 16.08 11.19
CA ALA A 11 -3.00 14.70 11.05
C ALA A 11 -1.90 14.32 12.06
N LEU A 12 -1.08 15.28 12.51
CA LEU A 12 -0.12 15.06 13.60
C LEU A 12 -0.80 15.02 14.99
N LEU A 13 -1.89 15.76 15.17
CA LEU A 13 -2.71 15.73 16.39
C LEU A 13 -3.59 14.47 16.50
N SER A 14 -4.10 13.93 15.39
CA SER A 14 -4.89 12.69 15.39
C SER A 14 -4.05 11.46 15.72
N VAL A 15 -2.76 11.44 15.36
CA VAL A 15 -1.80 10.42 15.84
C VAL A 15 -1.68 10.47 17.37
N ALA A 16 -1.59 11.67 17.95
CA ALA A 16 -1.43 11.82 19.41
C ALA A 16 -2.67 11.36 20.21
N SER A 17 -3.88 11.53 19.67
CA SER A 17 -5.11 11.02 20.30
C SER A 17 -5.36 9.54 20.01
N TYR A 18 -5.00 9.02 18.82
CA TYR A 18 -5.08 7.58 18.52
C TYR A 18 -4.18 6.75 19.46
N MET A 19 -3.00 7.28 19.82
CA MET A 19 -2.11 6.69 20.83
C MET A 19 -2.76 6.50 22.21
N GLN A 20 -3.83 7.24 22.55
CA GLN A 20 -4.56 7.05 23.81
C GLN A 20 -5.59 5.92 23.75
N ASN A 21 -6.10 5.56 22.56
CA ASN A 21 -7.11 4.52 22.41
C ASN A 21 -6.52 3.10 22.31
N ILE A 22 -5.31 2.95 21.75
CA ILE A 22 -4.58 1.65 21.77
C ILE A 22 -4.32 1.16 23.21
N VAL A 23 -4.27 2.07 24.19
CA VAL A 23 -4.09 1.77 25.62
C VAL A 23 -5.17 0.82 26.18
N PHE A 24 -6.35 0.75 25.56
CA PHE A 24 -7.50 0.04 26.11
C PHE A 24 -7.73 -1.39 25.57
N ALA A 25 -7.11 -1.76 24.44
CA ALA A 25 -7.48 -2.98 23.70
C ALA A 25 -6.65 -4.23 24.05
N HIS A 26 -5.49 -4.08 24.71
CA HIS A 26 -4.59 -5.21 25.02
C HIS A 26 -4.78 -5.75 26.44
N ASN A 27 -5.94 -6.36 26.71
CA ASN A 27 -6.22 -7.01 27.98
C ASN A 27 -5.83 -8.50 27.97
N THR A 28 -4.78 -8.81 28.73
CA THR A 28 -4.66 -9.98 29.64
C THR A 28 -5.16 -11.35 29.16
N ILE A 29 -4.23 -12.20 28.73
CA ILE A 29 -4.36 -13.66 28.88
C ILE A 29 -3.81 -14.04 30.26
N THR A 30 -4.62 -14.71 31.08
CA THR A 30 -4.28 -15.11 32.46
C THR A 30 -3.49 -16.42 32.51
N ASN A 31 -2.36 -16.42 33.22
CA ASN A 31 -1.50 -17.60 33.39
C ASN A 31 -2.06 -18.60 34.41
N ASN A 32 -2.05 -19.90 34.06
CA ASN A 32 -2.16 -21.00 35.02
C ASN A 32 -0.76 -21.41 35.53
N LYS A 33 -0.63 -21.64 36.84
CA LYS A 33 0.61 -22.06 37.53
C LYS A 33 0.74 -23.61 37.47
N PRO A 34 1.92 -24.20 37.22
CA PRO A 34 2.93 -24.49 38.28
C PRO A 34 4.39 -24.18 37.83
N SER A 35 5.44 -24.23 38.67
CA SER A 35 5.58 -24.02 40.13
C SER A 35 7.08 -23.92 40.54
N ASN A 36 7.37 -23.11 41.57
CA ASN A 36 8.60 -23.05 42.40
C ASN A 36 9.98 -23.35 41.79
N GLU A 37 10.49 -22.49 40.89
CA GLU A 37 11.95 -22.18 40.82
C GLU A 37 12.29 -20.73 40.35
N ASP A 38 11.28 -19.88 40.12
CA ASP A 38 11.37 -18.69 39.25
C ASP A 38 11.77 -17.33 39.89
N ASP A 39 12.16 -17.29 41.16
CA ASP A 39 12.25 -16.00 41.87
C ASP A 39 13.55 -15.21 41.66
N LYS A 40 14.53 -15.73 40.89
CA LYS A 40 15.72 -14.97 40.46
C LYS A 40 15.53 -14.15 39.17
N TYR A 41 14.58 -14.50 38.30
CA TYR A 41 14.42 -13.83 37.00
C TYR A 41 13.40 -12.66 37.01
N LYS A 42 12.56 -12.56 38.04
CA LYS A 42 11.56 -11.47 38.18
C LYS A 42 12.17 -10.12 38.54
N ALA A 43 13.42 -10.07 39.00
CA ALA A 43 14.06 -8.86 39.52
C ALA A 43 14.61 -7.88 38.46
N TYR A 44 14.59 -8.23 37.17
CA TYR A 44 15.23 -7.42 36.10
C TYR A 44 14.30 -6.97 34.96
N PHE A 45 13.03 -7.36 34.98
CA PHE A 45 12.07 -6.87 33.99
C PHE A 45 11.38 -5.62 34.52
N ASN A 46 11.52 -4.49 33.83
CA ASN A 46 10.75 -3.26 34.06
C ASN A 46 9.70 -3.10 32.96
N PRO A 47 8.44 -3.57 33.15
CA PRO A 47 7.40 -3.50 32.13
C PRO A 47 7.13 -2.06 31.66
N ALA A 48 7.16 -1.09 32.57
CA ALA A 48 6.90 0.32 32.25
C ALA A 48 8.02 0.92 31.39
N GLY A 49 9.28 0.58 31.70
CA GLY A 49 10.44 0.94 30.88
C GLY A 49 10.39 0.32 29.49
N ALA A 50 10.09 -0.98 29.40
CA ALA A 50 9.94 -1.68 28.12
C ALA A 50 8.81 -1.08 27.26
N LYS A 51 7.63 -0.85 27.86
CA LYS A 51 6.48 -0.21 27.19
C LYS A 51 6.85 1.17 26.63
N LYS A 52 7.48 2.03 27.44
CA LYS A 52 7.90 3.37 27.01
C LYS A 52 8.91 3.35 25.85
N LEU A 53 9.79 2.35 25.81
CA LEU A 53 10.73 2.15 24.69
C LEU A 53 10.03 1.70 23.40
N ILE A 54 9.03 0.81 23.50
CA ILE A 54 8.20 0.38 22.38
C ILE A 54 7.40 1.57 21.81
N GLU A 55 6.73 2.34 22.67
CA GLU A 55 5.99 3.55 22.30
C GLU A 55 6.89 4.58 21.59
N ALA A 56 8.09 4.83 22.12
CA ALA A 56 9.06 5.73 21.50
C ALA A 56 9.56 5.23 20.13
N LYS A 57 9.77 3.91 19.98
CA LYS A 57 10.14 3.28 18.69
C LYS A 57 9.02 3.45 17.67
N LEU A 58 7.78 3.15 18.06
CA LEU A 58 6.61 3.27 17.18
C LEU A 58 6.36 4.73 16.75
N ALA A 59 6.45 5.68 17.69
CA ALA A 59 6.33 7.11 17.39
C ALA A 59 7.42 7.60 16.40
N LYS A 60 8.66 7.12 16.55
CA LYS A 60 9.76 7.41 15.59
C LYS A 60 9.47 6.82 14.21
N GLN A 61 8.96 5.58 14.16
CA GLN A 61 8.59 4.88 12.93
C GLN A 61 7.44 5.59 12.20
N ALA A 62 6.38 5.98 12.93
CA ALA A 62 5.26 6.76 12.41
C ALA A 62 5.70 8.12 11.85
N LYS A 63 6.58 8.85 12.55
CA LYS A 63 7.14 10.12 12.07
C LYS A 63 7.94 9.95 10.76
N GLN A 64 8.72 8.86 10.64
CA GLN A 64 9.46 8.55 9.42
C GLN A 64 8.52 8.18 8.27
N ALA A 65 7.49 7.37 8.54
CA ALA A 65 6.45 7.02 7.59
C ALA A 65 5.71 8.25 7.04
N ALA A 66 5.37 9.23 7.89
CA ALA A 66 4.74 10.48 7.48
C ALA A 66 5.64 11.34 6.55
N GLY A 67 6.96 11.35 6.80
CA GLY A 67 7.93 11.99 5.90
C GLY A 67 7.93 11.35 4.51
N ILE A 68 7.99 10.03 4.44
CA ILE A 68 7.98 9.26 3.17
C ILE A 68 6.64 9.43 2.45
N SER A 69 5.53 9.48 3.19
CA SER A 69 4.21 9.77 2.64
C SER A 69 4.19 11.13 1.92
N THR A 70 4.84 12.14 2.50
CA THR A 70 4.94 13.47 1.87
C THR A 70 5.71 13.43 0.54
N ASP A 71 6.86 12.75 0.50
CA ASP A 71 7.67 12.61 -0.73
C ASP A 71 6.94 11.78 -1.79
N ALA A 72 6.31 10.69 -1.38
CA ALA A 72 5.58 9.79 -2.26
C ALA A 72 4.37 10.47 -2.91
N LEU A 73 3.61 11.27 -2.15
CA LEU A 73 2.52 12.10 -2.68
C LEU A 73 3.01 13.05 -3.78
N ALA A 74 4.14 13.73 -3.56
CA ALA A 74 4.73 14.63 -4.56
C ALA A 74 5.16 13.87 -5.83
N LEU A 75 5.68 12.64 -5.69
CA LEU A 75 6.04 11.79 -6.83
C LEU A 75 4.80 11.26 -7.58
N VAL A 76 3.74 10.86 -6.89
CA VAL A 76 2.46 10.49 -7.53
C VAL A 76 1.90 11.67 -8.34
N GLN A 77 1.84 12.87 -7.76
CA GLN A 77 1.40 14.08 -8.46
C GLN A 77 2.31 14.47 -9.63
N LYS A 78 3.62 14.21 -9.54
CA LYS A 78 4.58 14.43 -10.63
C LYS A 78 4.34 13.46 -11.78
N TYR A 79 4.22 12.16 -11.51
CA TYR A 79 4.06 11.14 -12.56
C TYR A 79 2.64 11.09 -13.13
N ALA A 80 1.63 11.61 -12.43
CA ALA A 80 0.27 11.79 -12.95
C ALA A 80 0.22 12.74 -14.16
N LYS A 81 1.13 13.71 -14.24
CA LYS A 81 1.19 14.66 -15.35
C LYS A 81 1.71 13.96 -16.60
N HIS A 82 0.87 13.85 -17.61
CA HIS A 82 1.30 13.35 -18.92
C HIS A 82 2.34 14.30 -19.53
N THR A 83 3.42 13.73 -20.04
CA THR A 83 4.63 14.42 -20.52
C THR A 83 5.13 13.68 -21.76
N LYS A 84 5.83 14.39 -22.67
CA LYS A 84 6.19 13.88 -24.02
C LYS A 84 7.04 12.58 -24.04
N ASP A 85 7.61 12.20 -22.90
CA ASP A 85 8.43 11.00 -22.71
C ASP A 85 7.62 9.78 -22.20
N TYR A 86 6.31 9.91 -22.02
CA TYR A 86 5.42 8.76 -21.88
C TYR A 86 5.20 8.09 -23.26
N GLN A 87 5.63 6.85 -23.39
CA GLN A 87 5.43 6.03 -24.57
C GLN A 87 4.10 5.27 -24.48
N PRO A 88 3.26 5.24 -25.52
CA PRO A 88 2.03 4.46 -25.53
C PRO A 88 2.31 2.96 -25.44
N TYR A 89 1.40 2.23 -24.80
CA TYR A 89 1.34 0.78 -24.79
C TYR A 89 -0.05 0.35 -25.27
N SER A 90 -0.13 -0.03 -26.54
CA SER A 90 -1.32 -0.57 -27.19
C SER A 90 -1.18 -2.07 -27.42
N LYS A 91 -2.33 -2.76 -27.47
CA LYS A 91 -2.46 -4.02 -28.20
C LYS A 91 -2.73 -3.68 -29.67
N GLU A 92 -2.43 -4.60 -30.59
CA GLU A 92 -2.59 -4.35 -32.02
C GLU A 92 -4.04 -3.94 -32.35
N GLY A 93 -4.21 -2.81 -33.04
CA GLY A 93 -5.53 -2.27 -33.43
C GLY A 93 -6.28 -1.44 -32.38
N GLU A 94 -5.79 -1.32 -31.14
CA GLU A 94 -6.46 -0.56 -30.07
C GLU A 94 -5.77 0.79 -29.76
N GLU A 95 -6.54 1.81 -29.39
CA GLU A 95 -5.98 3.05 -28.84
C GLU A 95 -5.28 2.79 -27.49
N PRO A 96 -4.08 3.36 -27.27
CA PRO A 96 -3.28 3.09 -26.07
C PRO A 96 -3.89 3.76 -24.83
N ILE A 97 -4.59 2.98 -24.00
CA ILE A 97 -5.09 3.44 -22.70
C ILE A 97 -4.02 3.44 -21.59
N LEU A 98 -2.92 2.73 -21.81
CA LEU A 98 -1.76 2.63 -20.91
C LEU A 98 -0.54 3.28 -21.56
N TYR A 99 0.24 4.01 -20.76
CA TYR A 99 1.48 4.65 -21.18
C TYR A 99 2.60 4.31 -20.19
N PHE A 100 3.81 4.04 -20.68
CA PHE A 100 5.00 3.79 -19.86
C PHE A 100 6.01 4.93 -19.94
N LYS A 101 6.64 5.23 -18.81
CA LYS A 101 7.78 6.15 -18.70
C LYS A 101 8.89 5.46 -17.91
N ARG A 102 10.11 5.46 -18.43
CA ARG A 102 11.27 4.89 -17.74
C ARG A 102 11.89 5.92 -16.80
N VAL A 103 12.10 5.52 -15.54
CA VAL A 103 12.77 6.32 -14.50
C VAL A 103 13.72 5.41 -13.74
N ASN A 104 15.00 5.78 -13.63
CA ASN A 104 16.01 5.00 -12.89
C ASN A 104 15.99 3.51 -13.27
N ASN A 105 16.04 3.23 -14.58
CA ASN A 105 15.95 1.89 -15.19
C ASN A 105 14.69 1.08 -14.81
N THR A 106 13.65 1.73 -14.27
CA THR A 106 12.38 1.12 -13.87
C THR A 106 11.24 1.71 -14.69
N ASP A 107 10.30 0.88 -15.15
CA ASP A 107 9.09 1.37 -15.83
C ASP A 107 8.05 1.86 -14.81
N ILE A 108 7.43 3.01 -15.12
CA ILE A 108 6.23 3.54 -14.46
C ILE A 108 5.12 3.53 -15.51
N GLY A 109 4.09 2.70 -15.29
CA GLY A 109 2.87 2.72 -16.09
C GLY A 109 1.88 3.77 -15.55
N LYS A 110 1.18 4.44 -16.47
CA LYS A 110 0.13 5.43 -16.20
C LYS A 110 -1.08 5.14 -17.09
N LEU A 111 -2.27 5.16 -16.50
CA LEU A 111 -3.53 5.19 -17.25
C LEU A 111 -4.54 6.13 -16.58
N GLU A 112 -5.53 6.57 -17.37
CA GLU A 112 -6.64 7.41 -16.89
C GLU A 112 -7.97 6.82 -17.35
N PHE A 113 -8.98 6.88 -16.50
CA PHE A 113 -10.36 6.50 -16.84
C PHE A 113 -11.35 7.19 -15.90
N THR A 114 -12.61 7.22 -16.32
CA THR A 114 -13.74 7.67 -15.50
C THR A 114 -14.60 6.48 -15.07
N LEU A 115 -15.23 6.64 -13.91
CA LEU A 115 -16.33 5.81 -13.40
C LEU A 115 -17.60 6.67 -13.41
N PRO A 116 -18.76 6.16 -13.86
CA PRO A 116 -19.99 6.94 -13.91
C PRO A 116 -20.47 7.28 -12.50
N ASN A 117 -21.36 8.28 -12.41
CA ASN A 117 -21.99 8.79 -11.18
C ASN A 117 -20.98 9.35 -10.16
N PRO A 118 -20.97 10.68 -9.92
CA PRO A 118 -19.98 11.32 -9.05
C PRO A 118 -20.21 10.96 -7.57
N ASP A 119 -21.33 10.35 -7.19
CA ASP A 119 -21.59 9.87 -5.83
C ASP A 119 -20.88 8.56 -5.50
N ASN A 120 -20.39 7.82 -6.50
CA ASN A 120 -19.51 6.67 -6.29
C ASN A 120 -18.14 7.06 -5.67
N TYR A 121 -17.80 8.35 -5.57
CA TYR A 121 -16.51 8.82 -5.06
C TYR A 121 -16.13 8.24 -3.69
N ALA A 122 -17.06 8.23 -2.73
CA ALA A 122 -16.79 7.74 -1.38
C ALA A 122 -16.56 6.22 -1.37
N ASP A 123 -17.39 5.46 -2.11
CA ASP A 123 -17.26 4.01 -2.23
C ASP A 123 -15.95 3.62 -2.94
N VAL A 124 -15.54 4.36 -3.98
CA VAL A 124 -14.24 4.17 -4.65
C VAL A 124 -13.08 4.46 -3.71
N VAL A 125 -13.07 5.59 -2.98
CA VAL A 125 -12.02 5.92 -2.01
C VAL A 125 -11.92 4.84 -0.92
N SER A 126 -13.05 4.38 -0.39
CA SER A 126 -13.06 3.35 0.65
C SER A 126 -12.66 1.97 0.10
N MET A 127 -13.04 1.62 -1.13
CA MET A 127 -12.63 0.37 -1.78
C MET A 127 -11.13 0.35 -2.05
N ILE A 128 -10.54 1.43 -2.56
CA ILE A 128 -9.10 1.50 -2.82
C ILE A 128 -8.26 1.55 -1.53
N TRP A 129 -8.84 2.01 -0.41
CA TRP A 129 -8.17 1.99 0.90
C TRP A 129 -8.32 0.65 1.65
N ASP A 130 -9.36 -0.13 1.39
CA ASP A 130 -9.54 -1.45 1.98
C ASP A 130 -8.39 -2.38 1.53
N PRO A 131 -7.65 -3.04 2.45
CA PRO A 131 -6.53 -3.90 2.08
C PRO A 131 -6.97 -5.16 1.30
N ASN A 132 -8.27 -5.47 1.28
CA ASN A 132 -8.87 -6.49 0.41
C ASN A 132 -9.60 -5.91 -0.81
N GLY A 133 -9.62 -4.60 -1.00
CA GLY A 133 -10.36 -3.93 -2.07
C GLY A 133 -9.98 -4.37 -3.48
N ALA A 134 -8.74 -4.81 -3.67
CA ALA A 134 -8.26 -5.38 -4.92
C ALA A 134 -9.05 -6.64 -5.36
N LYS A 135 -9.69 -7.37 -4.44
CA LYS A 135 -10.55 -8.53 -4.77
C LYS A 135 -11.68 -8.21 -5.76
N HIS A 136 -12.09 -6.94 -5.83
CA HIS A 136 -13.18 -6.49 -6.71
C HIS A 136 -12.75 -6.23 -8.16
N PHE A 137 -11.43 -6.09 -8.44
CA PHE A 137 -10.93 -5.76 -9.78
C PHE A 137 -9.67 -6.52 -10.20
N ASP A 138 -9.03 -7.29 -9.33
CA ASP A 138 -7.88 -8.14 -9.63
C ASP A 138 -8.19 -9.60 -9.29
N ASP A 139 -8.44 -10.40 -10.32
CA ASP A 139 -8.71 -11.85 -10.26
C ASP A 139 -7.52 -12.70 -9.79
N THR A 140 -6.32 -12.11 -9.65
CA THR A 140 -5.17 -12.77 -9.01
C THR A 140 -4.98 -12.34 -7.57
N PHE A 141 -5.77 -11.41 -7.03
CA PHE A 141 -5.67 -11.05 -5.62
C PHE A 141 -6.15 -12.20 -4.74
N ILE A 142 -5.37 -12.53 -3.69
CA ILE A 142 -5.70 -13.58 -2.72
C ILE A 142 -6.30 -12.92 -1.48
N GLU A 143 -5.50 -12.12 -0.78
CA GLU A 143 -5.85 -11.51 0.49
C GLU A 143 -4.92 -10.33 0.80
N GLY A 144 -5.33 -9.49 1.75
CA GLY A 144 -4.52 -8.41 2.27
C GLY A 144 -4.99 -7.93 3.63
N TYR A 145 -4.07 -7.35 4.40
CA TYR A 145 -4.36 -6.77 5.71
C TYR A 145 -3.33 -5.68 6.05
N PHE A 146 -3.52 -5.01 7.19
CA PHE A 146 -2.56 -4.05 7.73
C PHE A 146 -1.75 -4.68 8.89
N PRO A 147 -0.51 -5.16 8.67
CA PRO A 147 0.34 -5.62 9.76
C PRO A 147 0.67 -4.57 10.83
N GLU A 148 0.64 -3.29 10.47
CA GLU A 148 1.01 -2.16 11.35
C GLU A 148 0.19 -0.93 10.98
N VAL A 149 -0.41 -0.24 11.96
CA VAL A 149 -1.31 0.91 11.72
C VAL A 149 -0.85 2.09 12.55
N TYR A 150 -0.30 3.12 11.89
CA TYR A 150 0.14 4.36 12.55
C TYR A 150 -1.03 5.31 12.81
N ASN A 151 -2.00 5.36 11.88
CA ASN A 151 -3.31 6.01 12.01
C ASN A 151 -4.24 5.53 10.88
N GLU A 152 -5.50 6.00 10.90
CA GLU A 152 -6.57 5.75 9.91
C GLU A 152 -6.21 6.00 8.42
N ASN A 153 -5.12 6.72 8.16
CA ASN A 153 -4.68 7.19 6.84
C ASN A 153 -3.22 6.81 6.53
N LEU A 154 -2.55 6.04 7.39
CA LEU A 154 -1.15 5.66 7.26
C LEU A 154 -0.87 4.32 7.98
N ALA A 155 -0.52 3.29 7.20
CA ALA A 155 -0.30 1.92 7.67
C ALA A 155 0.79 1.22 6.86
N ILE A 156 1.32 0.10 7.35
CA ILE A 156 1.92 -0.91 6.48
C ILE A 156 0.79 -1.83 6.01
N VAL A 157 0.72 -2.11 4.72
CA VAL A 157 -0.16 -3.12 4.13
C VAL A 157 0.64 -4.32 3.65
N GLN A 158 0.11 -5.52 3.83
CA GLN A 158 0.52 -6.72 3.10
C GLN A 158 -0.55 -7.04 2.05
N HIS A 159 -0.16 -7.32 0.81
CA HIS A 159 -1.04 -7.90 -0.21
C HIS A 159 -0.42 -9.17 -0.79
N ARG A 160 -1.24 -10.19 -1.03
CA ARG A 160 -0.88 -11.49 -1.62
C ARG A 160 -1.62 -11.69 -2.95
N TYR A 161 -0.96 -12.30 -3.93
CA TYR A 161 -1.48 -12.56 -5.28
C TYR A 161 -1.09 -13.93 -5.79
N THR A 162 -1.91 -14.56 -6.62
CA THR A 162 -1.48 -15.70 -7.44
C THR A 162 -0.46 -15.21 -8.49
N SER A 163 0.54 -16.04 -8.79
CA SER A 163 1.56 -15.69 -9.78
C SER A 163 1.18 -16.21 -11.16
N PRO A 164 1.18 -15.38 -12.22
CA PRO A 164 0.89 -15.83 -13.58
C PRO A 164 2.07 -16.56 -14.26
N ILE A 165 3.25 -16.60 -13.63
CA ILE A 165 4.52 -17.06 -14.26
C ILE A 165 5.30 -18.03 -13.36
N LYS A 166 5.14 -17.91 -12.04
CA LYS A 166 5.89 -18.69 -11.04
C LYS A 166 4.92 -19.65 -10.35
N SER A 167 5.40 -20.80 -9.90
CA SER A 167 4.60 -21.81 -9.20
C SER A 167 4.09 -21.39 -7.82
N TRP A 168 4.67 -20.33 -7.23
CA TRP A 168 4.36 -19.85 -5.90
C TRP A 168 3.64 -18.48 -5.93
N PRO A 169 2.74 -18.20 -4.97
CA PRO A 169 2.10 -16.90 -4.84
C PRO A 169 3.12 -15.76 -4.67
N LEU A 170 2.74 -14.55 -5.06
CA LEU A 170 3.50 -13.33 -4.86
C LEU A 170 2.99 -12.61 -3.60
N PHE A 171 3.88 -11.96 -2.85
CA PHE A 171 3.48 -11.05 -1.78
C PHE A 171 4.33 -9.77 -1.79
N TYR A 172 3.82 -8.70 -1.21
CA TYR A 172 4.63 -7.54 -0.85
C TYR A 172 4.13 -6.85 0.41
N HIS A 173 5.07 -6.22 1.10
CA HIS A 173 4.80 -5.21 2.12
C HIS A 173 5.01 -3.81 1.54
N ALA A 174 4.13 -2.86 1.86
CA ALA A 174 4.25 -1.47 1.46
C ALA A 174 3.72 -0.51 2.52
N LEU A 175 4.30 0.68 2.62
CA LEU A 175 3.67 1.80 3.31
C LEU A 175 2.48 2.27 2.47
N ALA A 176 1.27 2.15 3.02
CA ALA A 176 0.03 2.64 2.46
C ALA A 176 -0.31 4.00 3.09
N SER A 177 -0.70 4.98 2.26
CA SER A 177 -1.23 6.25 2.75
C SER A 177 -2.40 6.75 1.92
N LYS A 178 -3.35 7.42 2.59
CA LYS A 178 -4.53 8.08 2.02
C LYS A 178 -4.50 9.55 2.39
N VAL A 179 -4.49 10.43 1.40
CA VAL A 179 -4.38 11.89 1.59
C VAL A 179 -5.55 12.59 0.90
N GLU A 180 -6.44 13.18 1.70
CA GLU A 180 -7.54 14.01 1.22
C GLU A 180 -7.06 15.44 0.95
N LEU A 181 -6.83 15.76 -0.32
CA LEU A 181 -6.41 17.09 -0.77
C LEU A 181 -7.58 18.09 -0.72
N SER A 182 -8.79 17.63 -1.04
CA SER A 182 -10.04 18.37 -0.91
C SER A 182 -11.23 17.40 -0.78
N GLU A 183 -12.41 17.92 -0.45
CA GLU A 183 -13.68 17.15 -0.43
C GLU A 183 -13.95 16.36 -1.73
N LYS A 184 -13.36 16.80 -2.84
CA LYS A 184 -13.50 16.19 -4.17
C LYS A 184 -12.25 15.47 -4.66
N LYS A 185 -11.15 15.43 -3.90
CA LYS A 185 -9.88 14.86 -4.38
C LYS A 185 -9.11 14.14 -3.29
N THR A 186 -8.97 12.83 -3.45
CA THR A 186 -8.16 11.96 -2.57
C THR A 186 -7.06 11.31 -3.37
N VAL A 187 -5.89 11.13 -2.74
CA VAL A 187 -4.79 10.33 -3.30
C VAL A 187 -4.50 9.17 -2.36
N ILE A 188 -4.54 7.94 -2.87
CA ILE A 188 -4.11 6.74 -2.15
C ILE A 188 -2.86 6.19 -2.84
N PHE A 189 -1.82 5.85 -2.09
CA PHE A 189 -0.60 5.32 -2.66
C PHE A 189 0.10 4.30 -1.77
N LEU A 190 0.84 3.39 -2.41
CA LEU A 190 1.62 2.31 -1.79
C LEU A 190 3.09 2.46 -2.19
N VAL A 191 3.98 2.35 -1.20
CA VAL A 191 5.44 2.41 -1.39
C VAL A 191 6.13 1.33 -0.57
N SER A 192 6.70 0.33 -1.24
CA SER A 192 7.57 -0.66 -0.61
C SER A 192 8.91 -0.03 -0.19
N SER A 193 9.41 -0.48 0.95
CA SER A 193 10.76 -0.22 1.45
C SER A 193 11.47 -1.52 1.79
N ASN A 194 12.67 -1.46 2.37
CA ASN A 194 13.37 -2.65 2.85
C ASN A 194 12.82 -3.09 4.22
N ILE A 195 11.57 -3.55 4.21
CA ILE A 195 10.86 -4.06 5.39
C ILE A 195 11.49 -5.40 5.82
N THR A 196 11.81 -5.50 7.10
CA THR A 196 12.33 -6.71 7.75
C THR A 196 11.14 -7.58 8.12
N ASP A 197 10.88 -8.61 7.32
CA ASP A 197 9.65 -9.41 7.38
C ASP A 197 9.90 -10.92 7.56
N CYS A 198 11.06 -11.28 8.13
CA CYS A 198 11.50 -12.65 8.40
C CYS A 198 11.44 -13.62 7.19
N TYR A 199 11.41 -13.08 5.97
CA TYR A 199 11.37 -13.84 4.72
C TYR A 199 12.62 -14.72 4.52
N TYR A 200 12.41 -16.00 4.21
CA TYR A 200 13.47 -17.02 4.12
C TYR A 200 14.55 -16.73 3.07
N HIS A 201 14.16 -16.22 1.90
CA HIS A 201 15.05 -16.17 0.73
C HIS A 201 15.92 -14.92 0.70
N PHE A 202 17.11 -15.06 1.31
CA PHE A 202 18.32 -14.26 1.16
C PHE A 202 18.28 -12.79 1.60
N ASN A 203 19.44 -12.30 2.07
CA ASN A 203 19.71 -10.93 2.51
C ASN A 203 19.73 -9.89 1.36
N LYS A 204 18.88 -10.02 0.35
CA LYS A 204 18.77 -9.10 -0.79
C LYS A 204 18.08 -7.81 -0.34
N LYS A 205 18.88 -6.86 0.14
CA LYS A 205 18.41 -5.52 0.49
C LYS A 205 17.71 -4.88 -0.71
N TYR A 206 16.41 -4.60 -0.58
CA TYR A 206 15.66 -3.85 -1.58
C TYR A 206 16.01 -2.36 -1.50
N ILE A 207 16.18 -1.73 -2.66
CA ILE A 207 16.36 -0.29 -2.80
C ILE A 207 15.29 0.20 -3.76
N ASN A 208 14.36 1.01 -3.26
CA ASN A 208 13.31 1.62 -4.05
C ASN A 208 13.93 2.56 -5.12
N PRO A 209 13.70 2.29 -6.41
CA PRO A 209 14.28 3.08 -7.49
C PRO A 209 13.59 4.44 -7.63
N ILE A 210 12.34 4.59 -7.19
CA ILE A 210 11.49 5.77 -7.39
C ILE A 210 11.45 6.65 -6.13
N VAL A 211 10.98 6.11 -5.00
CA VAL A 211 10.81 6.86 -3.74
C VAL A 211 12.05 6.74 -2.87
N LYS A 212 13.00 7.67 -3.02
CA LYS A 212 14.34 7.53 -2.42
C LYS A 212 14.35 7.58 -0.89
N SER A 213 13.46 8.35 -0.25
CA SER A 213 13.36 8.43 1.22
C SER A 213 12.91 7.11 1.85
N ALA A 214 12.13 6.29 1.15
CA ALA A 214 11.71 4.96 1.61
C ALA A 214 12.90 4.02 1.88
N ASN A 215 14.08 4.24 1.28
CA ASN A 215 15.28 3.42 1.51
C ASN A 215 15.83 3.50 2.94
N SER A 216 15.46 4.54 3.68
CA SER A 216 15.79 4.70 5.10
C SER A 216 14.84 3.94 6.04
N PHE A 217 13.70 3.46 5.53
CA PHE A 217 12.58 2.95 6.31
C PHE A 217 12.56 1.43 6.34
N GLN A 218 12.91 0.88 7.49
CA GLN A 218 13.08 -0.56 7.68
C GLN A 218 12.30 -0.99 8.94
N PRO A 219 10.96 -0.88 8.91
CA PRO A 219 10.12 -1.41 9.98
C PRO A 219 10.26 -2.94 10.04
N TYR A 220 9.95 -3.49 11.20
CA TYR A 220 9.84 -4.93 11.40
C TYR A 220 8.38 -5.34 11.26
N VAL A 221 8.12 -6.44 10.56
CA VAL A 221 6.83 -7.10 10.46
C VAL A 221 7.05 -8.57 10.79
N ASP A 222 6.25 -9.13 11.70
CA ASP A 222 6.24 -10.57 11.91
C ASP A 222 5.30 -11.22 10.89
N SER A 223 5.86 -11.91 9.91
CA SER A 223 5.10 -12.51 8.80
C SER A 223 4.58 -13.90 9.15
N GLU A 224 3.66 -14.41 8.35
CA GLU A 224 3.12 -15.76 8.49
C GLU A 224 4.17 -16.84 8.17
N ASP A 225 3.93 -18.08 8.63
CA ASP A 225 4.89 -19.18 8.49
C ASP A 225 5.22 -19.51 7.03
N ASP A 226 4.30 -19.31 6.10
CA ASP A 226 4.52 -19.56 4.67
C ASP A 226 5.55 -18.60 4.06
N ILE A 227 5.51 -17.31 4.42
CA ILE A 227 6.53 -16.30 4.09
C ILE A 227 7.85 -16.61 4.80
N ARG A 228 7.80 -16.93 6.10
CA ARG A 228 9.01 -17.28 6.89
C ARG A 228 9.70 -18.57 6.41
N ASN A 229 8.98 -19.44 5.69
CA ASN A 229 9.51 -20.64 5.05
C ASN A 229 9.72 -20.49 3.53
N GLY A 230 9.59 -19.28 2.95
CA GLY A 230 9.90 -19.02 1.54
C GLY A 230 8.89 -19.57 0.52
N LYS A 231 7.67 -19.95 0.94
CA LYS A 231 6.64 -20.53 0.07
C LYS A 231 5.93 -19.50 -0.83
N LEU A 232 6.18 -18.21 -0.62
CA LEU A 232 5.71 -17.10 -1.44
C LEU A 232 6.91 -16.32 -1.96
N ILE A 233 6.73 -15.56 -3.03
CA ILE A 233 7.81 -14.82 -3.71
C ILE A 233 7.62 -13.33 -3.47
N LYS A 234 8.61 -12.73 -2.80
CA LYS A 234 8.59 -11.31 -2.44
C LYS A 234 8.78 -10.42 -3.67
N ILE A 235 7.78 -9.61 -3.97
CA ILE A 235 7.82 -8.53 -4.96
C ILE A 235 7.76 -7.17 -4.23
N TYR A 236 7.89 -6.06 -4.96
CA TYR A 236 7.89 -4.73 -4.36
C TYR A 236 7.08 -3.73 -5.19
N ALA A 237 6.18 -2.99 -4.55
CA ALA A 237 5.52 -1.83 -5.12
C ALA A 237 6.48 -0.63 -5.07
N ASN A 238 7.21 -0.34 -6.16
CA ASN A 238 8.14 0.80 -6.19
C ASN A 238 7.39 2.10 -5.95
N LEU A 239 6.26 2.26 -6.66
CA LEU A 239 5.26 3.30 -6.42
C LEU A 239 3.94 2.86 -7.07
N VAL A 240 2.88 2.76 -6.29
CA VAL A 240 1.49 2.65 -6.78
C VAL A 240 0.74 3.87 -6.31
N GLY A 241 -0.05 4.51 -7.16
CA GLY A 241 -0.80 5.72 -6.83
C GLY A 241 -2.13 5.79 -7.57
N PHE A 242 -3.19 6.05 -6.82
CA PHE A 242 -4.53 6.38 -7.29
C PHE A 242 -4.79 7.85 -6.95
N ILE A 243 -4.99 8.70 -7.96
CA ILE A 243 -5.63 10.01 -7.76
C ILE A 243 -7.10 9.82 -8.12
N ILE A 244 -7.97 10.08 -7.16
CA ILE A 244 -9.42 9.89 -7.24
C ILE A 244 -10.04 11.28 -7.13
N GLU A 245 -10.79 11.69 -8.16
CA GLU A 245 -11.33 13.05 -8.26
C GLU A 245 -12.83 13.02 -8.63
N LYS A 246 -13.67 13.65 -7.79
CA LYS A 246 -15.11 13.81 -8.03
C LYS A 246 -15.33 14.99 -8.97
N GLU A 247 -15.71 14.69 -10.20
CA GLU A 247 -16.09 15.67 -11.21
C GLU A 247 -17.62 15.91 -11.17
N ALA A 248 -18.19 16.53 -12.21
CA ALA A 248 -19.61 16.92 -12.22
C ALA A 248 -20.57 15.74 -12.43
N ASP A 249 -20.15 14.75 -13.21
CA ASP A 249 -20.92 13.62 -13.74
C ASP A 249 -20.27 12.25 -13.47
N CYS A 250 -19.00 12.25 -13.06
CA CYS A 250 -18.18 11.05 -12.92
C CYS A 250 -17.17 11.16 -11.76
N VAL A 251 -16.51 10.03 -11.48
CA VAL A 251 -15.29 9.97 -10.69
C VAL A 251 -14.12 9.70 -11.63
N LYS A 252 -13.21 10.66 -11.77
CA LYS A 252 -11.99 10.49 -12.55
C LYS A 252 -10.92 9.77 -11.72
N ILE A 253 -10.30 8.77 -12.34
CA ILE A 253 -9.17 8.01 -11.80
C ILE A 253 -7.94 8.26 -12.65
N THR A 254 -6.85 8.71 -12.04
CA THR A 254 -5.51 8.63 -12.61
C THR A 254 -4.72 7.60 -11.83
N TYR A 255 -4.36 6.49 -12.49
CA TYR A 255 -3.63 5.39 -11.89
C TYR A 255 -2.18 5.38 -12.37
N ILE A 256 -1.27 5.19 -11.43
CA ILE A 256 0.18 5.11 -11.63
C ILE A 256 0.68 3.85 -10.94
N SER A 257 1.54 3.09 -11.60
CA SER A 257 2.02 1.83 -11.04
C SER A 257 3.39 1.46 -11.55
N SER A 258 4.26 1.08 -10.62
CA SER A 258 5.61 0.58 -10.87
C SER A 258 5.92 -0.51 -9.85
N PHE A 259 6.28 -1.69 -10.34
CA PHE A 259 6.61 -2.85 -9.51
C PHE A 259 7.99 -3.40 -9.87
N ASN A 260 8.69 -3.93 -8.85
CA ASN A 260 9.77 -4.89 -9.05
C ASN A 260 9.19 -6.29 -8.78
N LEU A 261 9.11 -7.10 -9.84
CA LEU A 261 8.50 -8.44 -9.81
C LEU A 261 9.52 -9.57 -9.54
N ASP A 262 10.75 -9.20 -9.16
CA ASP A 262 11.87 -10.11 -8.89
C ASP A 262 12.09 -11.13 -10.02
N PHE A 263 12.18 -10.63 -11.26
CA PHE A 263 12.58 -11.44 -12.41
C PHE A 263 14.08 -11.78 -12.33
N SER A 264 14.44 -12.96 -12.83
CA SER A 264 15.84 -13.39 -12.94
C SER A 264 16.67 -12.40 -13.77
N PRO A 265 17.97 -12.22 -13.48
CA PRO A 265 18.88 -11.48 -14.35
C PRO A 265 18.80 -11.99 -15.80
N GLY A 266 18.73 -11.08 -16.78
CA GLY A 266 18.59 -11.42 -18.19
C GLY A 266 17.17 -11.73 -18.67
N TYR A 267 16.15 -11.71 -17.81
CA TYR A 267 14.76 -11.87 -18.25
C TYR A 267 14.37 -10.78 -19.27
N PRO A 268 13.77 -11.12 -20.43
CA PRO A 268 13.56 -10.15 -21.51
C PRO A 268 12.67 -8.97 -21.09
N GLU A 269 13.16 -7.74 -21.31
CA GLU A 269 12.47 -6.51 -20.88
C GLU A 269 11.05 -6.39 -21.46
N HIS A 270 10.86 -6.75 -22.73
CA HIS A 270 9.55 -6.67 -23.37
C HIS A 270 8.52 -7.61 -22.73
N LEU A 271 8.95 -8.78 -22.23
CA LEU A 271 8.11 -9.70 -21.46
C LEU A 271 7.83 -9.12 -20.06
N ALA A 272 8.85 -8.59 -19.38
CA ALA A 272 8.67 -7.95 -18.07
C ALA A 272 7.66 -6.79 -18.14
N ARG A 273 7.76 -5.96 -19.19
CA ARG A 273 6.80 -4.86 -19.47
C ARG A 273 5.40 -5.38 -19.79
N LYS A 274 5.26 -6.46 -20.57
CA LYS A 274 3.96 -7.10 -20.82
C LYS A 274 3.30 -7.56 -19.52
N VAL A 275 4.03 -8.25 -18.65
CA VAL A 275 3.51 -8.73 -17.35
C VAL A 275 3.11 -7.56 -16.45
N LEU A 276 3.91 -6.48 -16.42
CA LEU A 276 3.56 -5.26 -15.71
C LEU A 276 2.31 -4.60 -16.31
N ALA A 277 2.18 -4.55 -17.63
CA ALA A 277 1.00 -4.01 -18.32
C ALA A 277 -0.26 -4.82 -18.00
N ASP A 278 -0.21 -6.16 -18.11
CA ASP A 278 -1.32 -7.04 -17.78
C ASP A 278 -1.77 -6.87 -16.32
N ARG A 279 -0.83 -6.69 -15.37
CA ARG A 279 -1.13 -6.36 -13.96
C ARG A 279 -1.77 -4.97 -13.81
N ILE A 280 -1.29 -3.98 -14.54
CA ILE A 280 -1.79 -2.60 -14.47
C ILE A 280 -3.20 -2.46 -15.04
N LEU A 281 -3.48 -3.11 -16.17
CA LEU A 281 -4.75 -3.02 -16.87
C LEU A 281 -5.94 -3.58 -16.06
N LYS A 282 -5.71 -4.45 -15.08
CA LYS A 282 -6.76 -4.99 -14.20
C LYS A 282 -7.57 -3.92 -13.48
N VAL A 283 -6.94 -2.79 -13.14
CA VAL A 283 -7.61 -1.66 -12.49
C VAL A 283 -8.82 -1.13 -13.28
N ILE A 284 -8.86 -1.36 -14.60
CA ILE A 284 -9.96 -0.95 -15.47
C ILE A 284 -11.25 -1.73 -15.14
N LYS A 285 -11.17 -2.92 -14.54
CA LYS A 285 -12.32 -3.69 -14.05
C LYS A 285 -13.11 -2.95 -12.96
N LEU A 286 -12.56 -1.89 -12.35
CA LEU A 286 -13.35 -0.95 -11.53
C LEU A 286 -14.54 -0.34 -12.30
N LYS A 287 -14.43 -0.18 -13.63
CA LYS A 287 -15.59 0.19 -14.47
C LYS A 287 -16.72 -0.82 -14.35
N ASP A 288 -16.40 -2.11 -14.32
CA ASP A 288 -17.39 -3.19 -14.19
C ASP A 288 -18.03 -3.21 -12.80
N VAL A 289 -17.23 -2.95 -11.76
CA VAL A 289 -17.73 -2.79 -10.39
C VAL A 289 -18.74 -1.64 -10.31
N PHE A 290 -18.40 -0.46 -10.84
CA PHE A 290 -19.23 0.75 -10.73
C PHE A 290 -20.14 1.02 -11.95
N LYS A 291 -20.48 -0.03 -12.74
CA LYS A 291 -21.28 0.10 -13.98
C LYS A 291 -22.72 0.56 -13.79
N GLY A 292 -23.25 0.53 -12.56
CA GLY A 292 -24.66 0.81 -12.27
C GLY A 292 -24.91 2.19 -11.65
N ASN A 293 -26.01 2.84 -12.04
CA ASN A 293 -26.51 4.07 -11.40
C ASN A 293 -27.10 3.86 -9.98
N LYS A 294 -26.91 2.69 -9.37
CA LYS A 294 -27.30 2.42 -7.98
C LYS A 294 -26.05 2.51 -7.10
N PRO A 295 -26.05 3.31 -6.02
CA PRO A 295 -24.90 3.41 -5.14
C PRO A 295 -24.58 2.04 -4.52
N ILE A 296 -23.33 1.61 -4.65
CA ILE A 296 -22.88 0.30 -4.20
C ILE A 296 -22.38 0.43 -2.76
N SER A 297 -23.32 0.47 -1.83
CA SER A 297 -22.99 0.50 -0.41
C SER A 297 -22.10 -0.67 -0.04
N ILE A 298 -20.91 -0.38 0.51
CA ILE A 298 -19.92 -1.38 0.93
C ILE A 298 -20.49 -2.38 1.96
N TRP A 299 -21.54 -1.99 2.71
CA TRP A 299 -22.30 -2.90 3.58
C TRP A 299 -22.91 -4.10 2.86
N ASN A 300 -23.19 -3.99 1.56
CA ASN A 300 -23.68 -5.09 0.71
C ASN A 300 -22.54 -5.93 0.13
N LEU A 301 -21.32 -5.38 0.02
CA LEU A 301 -20.12 -6.09 -0.47
C LEU A 301 -19.41 -6.90 0.63
N LYS A 302 -19.70 -6.64 1.90
CA LYS A 302 -19.17 -7.42 3.06
C LYS A 302 -19.98 -8.67 3.40
N LYS A 303 -21.04 -8.99 2.63
CA LYS A 303 -21.93 -10.16 2.88
C LYS A 303 -21.66 -11.37 1.98
N ASN A 304 -20.72 -11.26 1.05
CA ASN A 304 -20.27 -12.32 0.13
C ASN A 304 -18.76 -12.52 0.23
#